data_AF-A0A2T4Q112-F1
#
_entry.id   AF-A0A2T4Q112-F1
#
_cell.length_a   1.000
_cell.length_b   1.000
_cell.length_c   1.000
_cell.angle_alpha   90.00
_cell.angle_beta   90.00
_cell.angle_gamma   90.00
#
_symmetry.space_group_name_H-M   'P 1'
#
loop_
_entity.id
_entity.type
_entity.pdbx_description
1 polymer ?
#
loop_
_entity_poly.entity_id
_entity_poly.type
_entity_poly.pdbx_seq_one_letter_code
_entity_poly.pdbx_strand_id
1 'polypeptide(L)' 'MSTMWIVFAITVLIAAYSGIQVFTNLQNKQKPNFKYFLIAFIVFIILAIIEIIVLY' A
#
# COMPACT_ATOMS: atom_id res chain seq x y z
N MET A 1 1.76 16.05 15.12
CA MET A 1 0.58 16.23 14.26
C MET A 1 0.96 16.33 12.78
N SER A 2 1.55 17.42 12.28
CA SER A 2 1.87 17.55 10.83
C SER A 2 2.75 16.43 10.24
N THR A 3 3.79 15.99 10.97
CA THR A 3 4.69 14.92 10.51
C THR A 3 3.99 13.55 10.40
N MET A 4 3.05 13.23 11.28
CA MET A 4 2.34 11.93 11.24
C MET A 4 1.36 11.86 10.06
N TRP A 5 0.70 12.98 9.73
CA TRP A 5 -0.16 13.06 8.53
C TRP A 5 0.65 12.90 7.23
N ILE A 6 1.89 13.40 7.19
CA ILE A 6 2.81 13.21 6.05
C ILE A 6 3.20 11.74 5.90
N VAL A 7 3.54 11.08 7.01
CA VAL A 7 3.86 9.63 7.00
C VAL A 7 2.65 8.85 6.50
N PHE A 8 1.45 9.14 7.00
CA PHE A 8 0.21 8.51 6.56
C PHE A 8 -0.05 8.70 5.06
N ALA A 9 0.14 9.91 4.53
CA ALA A 9 -0.02 10.17 3.10
C ALA A 9 0.96 9.33 2.26
N ILE A 10 2.20 9.14 2.72
CA ILE A 10 3.20 8.29 2.07
C ILE A 10 2.77 6.82 2.14
N THR A 11 2.32 6.33 3.30
CA THR A 11 1.82 4.96 3.49
C THR A 11 0.68 4.65 2.51
N VAL A 12 -0.28 5.58 2.37
CA VAL A 12 -1.41 5.45 1.43
C VAL A 12 -0.93 5.46 -0.03
N LEU A 13 0.03 6.31 -0.40
CA LEU A 13 0.60 6.35 -1.75
C LEU A 13 1.29 5.02 -2.12
N ILE A 14 2.02 4.42 -1.18
CA ILE A 14 2.69 3.13 -1.40
C ILE A 14 1.65 2.01 -1.54
N ALA A 15 0.60 2.01 -0.70
CA ALA A 15 -0.53 1.09 -0.84
C ALA A 15 -1.22 1.24 -2.21
N ALA A 16 -1.47 2.47 -2.65
CA ALA A 16 -2.09 2.71 -3.96
C ALA A 16 -1.22 2.20 -5.11
N TYR A 17 0.07 2.52 -5.13
CA TYR A 17 1.00 2.08 -6.17
C TYR A 17 1.13 0.55 -6.24
N SER A 18 1.35 -0.09 -5.08
CA SER A 18 1.43 -1.55 -4.99
C SER A 18 0.11 -2.22 -5.41
N GLY A 19 -1.04 -1.67 -5.00
CA GLY A 19 -2.36 -2.12 -5.43
C GLY A 19 -2.53 -2.04 -6.95
N ILE A 20 -2.21 -0.90 -7.57
CA ILE A 20 -2.24 -0.73 -9.02
C ILE A 20 -1.39 -1.81 -9.70
N GLN A 21 -0.16 -2.04 -9.23
CA GLN A 21 0.67 -3.11 -9.78
C GLN A 21 0.06 -4.50 -9.62
N VAL A 22 -0.55 -4.82 -8.48
CA VAL A 22 -1.25 -6.09 -8.25
C VAL A 22 -2.36 -6.27 -9.28
N PHE A 23 -3.24 -5.29 -9.44
CA PHE A 23 -4.36 -5.35 -10.39
C PHE A 23 -3.87 -5.40 -11.85
N THR A 24 -2.88 -4.60 -12.23
CA THR A 24 -2.30 -4.60 -13.58
C THR A 24 -1.62 -5.94 -13.92
N ASN A 25 -0.84 -6.51 -12.99
CA ASN A 25 -0.22 -7.82 -13.19
C ASN A 25 -1.26 -8.95 -13.25
N LEU A 26 -2.33 -8.86 -12.47
CA LEU A 26 -3.43 -9.82 -12.49
C LEU A 26 -4.14 -9.82 -13.86
N GLN A 27 -4.38 -8.63 -14.42
CA GLN A 27 -4.98 -8.47 -15.74
C GLN A 27 -4.08 -8.98 -16.88
N ASN A 28 -2.77 -8.68 -16.80
CA ASN A 28 -1.82 -9.02 -17.86
C ASN A 28 -1.22 -10.44 -17.73
N LYS A 29 -1.62 -11.22 -16.73
CA LYS A 29 -1.04 -12.55 -16.37
C LYS A 29 0.49 -12.54 -16.22
N GLN A 30 1.10 -11.37 -16.01
CA GLN A 30 2.53 -11.20 -15.86
C GLN A 30 2.95 -11.50 -14.41
N LYS A 31 3.92 -12.41 -14.26
CA LYS A 31 4.25 -13.05 -12.98
C LYS A 31 5.53 -12.60 -12.26
N PRO A 32 6.50 -11.85 -12.82
CA PRO A 32 7.81 -11.81 -12.20
C PRO A 32 7.79 -11.21 -10.78
N ASN A 33 6.91 -10.23 -10.50
CA ASN A 33 6.91 -9.53 -9.21
C ASN A 33 5.55 -9.48 -8.47
N PHE A 34 4.50 -10.15 -8.97
CA PHE A 34 3.14 -10.06 -8.42
C PHE A 34 3.09 -10.37 -6.91
N LYS A 35 3.79 -11.43 -6.47
CA LYS A 35 3.80 -11.83 -5.05
C LYS A 35 4.37 -10.74 -4.15
N TYR A 36 5.44 -10.07 -4.56
CA TYR A 36 6.07 -9.01 -3.77
C TYR A 36 5.17 -7.77 -3.69
N PHE A 37 4.53 -7.38 -4.80
CA PHE A 37 3.57 -6.28 -4.80
C PHE A 37 2.31 -6.61 -3.99
N LEU A 38 1.84 -7.85 -4.01
CA LEU A 38 0.70 -8.28 -3.19
C LEU A 38 1.02 -8.24 -1.70
N ILE A 39 2.21 -8.73 -1.30
CA ILE A 39 2.65 -8.67 0.09
C ILE A 39 2.81 -7.21 0.54
N ALA A 40 3.47 -6.37 -0.27
CA ALA A 40 3.61 -4.95 0.02
C ALA A 40 2.24 -4.27 0.16
N PHE A 41 1.30 -4.54 -0.75
CA PHE A 41 -0.05 -3.98 -0.70
C PHE A 41 -0.78 -4.31 0.61
N ILE A 42 -0.75 -5.58 1.02
CA ILE A 42 -1.39 -6.02 2.27
C ILE A 42 -0.73 -5.36 3.49
N VAL A 43 0.60 -5.33 3.54
CA VAL A 43 1.35 -4.74 4.67
C VAL A 43 1.05 -3.25 4.81
N PHE A 44 1.07 -2.50 3.70
CA PHE A 44 0.82 -1.05 3.72
C PHE A 44 -0.66 -0.71 3.99
N ILE A 45 -1.61 -1.58 3.62
CA ILE A 45 -3.02 -1.44 4.05
C ILE A 45 -3.15 -1.57 5.57
N ILE A 46 -2.52 -2.60 6.16
CA ILE A 46 -2.59 -2.82 7.61
C ILE A 46 -1.95 -1.64 8.35
N LEU A 47 -0.80 -1.17 7.87
CA LEU A 47 -0.12 0.02 8.40
C LEU A 47 -1.02 1.26 8.32
N ALA A 48 -1.66 1.53 7.18
CA ALA A 48 -2.56 2.68 7.04
C ALA A 48 -3.75 2.61 8.02
N ILE A 49 -4.30 1.42 8.28
CA ILE A 49 -5.37 1.22 9.27
C ILE A 49 -4.86 1.48 10.69
N ILE A 50 -3.66 1.04 11.03
CA ILE A 50 -3.06 1.32 12.35
C ILE A 50 -2.80 2.82 12.49
N GLU A 51 -2.20 3.44 11.47
CA GLU A 51 -1.88 4.87 11.46
C GLU A 51 -3.12 5.73 11.62
N ILE A 52 -4.25 5.39 10.96
CA ILE A 52 -5.49 6.17 11.11
C ILE A 52 -6.10 6.04 12.51
N ILE A 53 -5.98 4.88 13.16
CA ILE A 53 -6.42 4.68 14.55
C ILE A 53 -5.55 5.47 15.52
N VAL A 54 -4.24 5.59 15.25
CA VAL A 54 -3.29 6.33 16.09
C VAL A 54 -3.39 7.85 15.87
N LEU A 55 -3.71 8.28 14.65
CA LEU A 55 -3.91 9.68 14.28
C LEU A 55 -5.26 10.25 14.74
N TYR A 56 -6.27 9.39 14.91
CA TYR A 56 -7.61 9.73 15.40
C TYR A 56 -7.64 9.81 16.93
#